data_AF-A0A7J4Q079-F1
#
_entry.id   AF-A0A7J4Q079-F1
#
_cell.length_a   1.000
_cell.length_b   1.000
_cell.length_c   1.000
_cell.angle_alpha   90.00
_cell.angle_beta   90.00
_cell.angle_gamma   90.00
#
_symmetry.space_group_name_H-M   'P 1'
#
loop_
_entity.id
_entity.type
_entity.pdbx_description
1 polymer ?
#
loop_
_entity_poly.entity_id
_entity_poly.type
_entity_poly.pdbx_seq_one_letter_code
_entity_poly.pdbx_strand_id
1 'polypeptide(L)'
;MVDIAADPSHPRYQSLLLRHRLEQAEKQGMLAGSAMIAHGRGEAFDYLLGEQTIDSARTATNHALAALRGAKHPVLSLNGNVAALAGRETLLLAEMLQCPVEINIFYRTPQRMKALLEHL
;
A
#
# COMPACT_ATOMS: atom_id res chain seq x y z
N MET A 1 21.38 -7.91 9.62
CA MET A 1 21.48 -6.44 9.82
C MET A 1 20.14 -5.87 9.39
N VAL A 2 19.52 -5.02 10.21
CA VAL A 2 18.34 -4.27 9.74
C VAL A 2 18.87 -3.35 8.65
N ASP A 3 18.43 -3.55 7.41
CA ASP A 3 18.84 -2.72 6.28
C ASP A 3 18.16 -1.35 6.50
N ILE A 4 18.88 -0.45 7.18
CA ILE A 4 18.35 0.85 7.57
C ILE A 4 18.40 1.73 6.32
N ALA A 5 17.23 1.98 5.73
CA ALA A 5 17.07 2.83 4.55
C ALA A 5 17.62 4.26 4.76
N ALA A 6 17.52 4.78 5.99
CA ALA A 6 18.07 6.04 6.46
C ALA A 6 18.06 6.10 8.00
N ASP A 7 18.89 6.95 8.60
CA ASP A 7 18.86 7.19 10.05
C ASP A 7 17.44 7.58 10.52
N PRO A 8 16.87 6.97 11.58
CA PRO A 8 15.57 7.35 12.13
C PRO A 8 15.44 8.83 12.51
N SER A 9 16.53 9.53 12.82
CA SER A 9 16.52 10.97 13.11
C SER A 9 16.45 11.84 11.84
N HIS A 10 16.56 11.24 10.65
CA HIS A 10 16.55 11.97 9.39
C HIS A 10 15.17 12.58 9.12
N PRO A 11 15.07 13.86 8.71
CA PRO A 11 13.79 14.54 8.49
C PRO A 11 12.92 13.88 7.40
N ARG A 12 13.54 13.09 6.52
CA ARG A 12 12.88 12.33 5.43
C ARG A 12 12.76 10.83 5.70
N TYR A 13 13.02 10.38 6.93
CA TYR A 13 13.12 8.96 7.26
C TYR A 13 11.93 8.14 6.72
N GLN A 14 10.70 8.62 6.91
CA GLN A 14 9.50 7.91 6.47
C GLN A 14 9.46 7.72 4.94
N SER A 15 9.66 8.79 4.16
CA SER A 15 9.70 8.73 2.69
C SER A 15 10.79 7.75 2.20
N LEU A 16 11.99 7.79 2.79
CA LEU A 16 13.09 6.89 2.42
C LEU A 16 12.81 5.44 2.80
N LEU A 17 12.19 5.19 3.96
CA LEU A 17 11.80 3.86 4.41
C LEU A 17 10.76 3.23 3.46
N LEU A 18 9.76 3.99 3.02
CA LEU A 18 8.72 3.50 2.12
C LEU A 18 9.28 3.18 0.72
N ARG A 19 10.19 4.01 0.20
CA ARG A 19 10.93 3.70 -1.04
C ARG A 19 11.69 2.40 -0.94
N HIS A 20 12.43 2.22 0.15
CA HIS A 20 13.19 0.99 0.37
C HIS A 20 12.30 -0.25 0.47
N ARG A 21 11.14 -0.16 1.13
CA ARG A 21 10.16 -1.27 1.17
C ARG A 21 9.71 -1.67 -0.23
N LEU A 22 9.46 -0.71 -1.12
CA LEU A 22 9.11 -1.01 -2.51
C LEU A 22 10.27 -1.62 -3.28
N GLU A 23 11.50 -1.13 -3.12
CA GLU A 23 12.68 -1.73 -3.74
C GLU A 23 12.86 -3.19 -3.31
N GLN A 24 12.65 -3.50 -2.03
CA GLN A 24 12.71 -4.88 -1.53
C GLN A 24 11.57 -5.74 -2.10
N ALA A 25 10.35 -5.21 -2.14
CA ALA A 25 9.21 -5.91 -2.75
C ALA A 25 9.41 -6.15 -4.26
N GLU A 26 10.04 -5.23 -4.98
CA GLU A 26 10.43 -5.43 -6.38
C GLU A 26 11.46 -6.56 -6.53
N LYS A 27 12.51 -6.57 -5.69
CA LYS A 27 13.50 -7.67 -5.66
C LYS A 27 12.87 -9.03 -5.35
N GLN A 28 11.79 -9.04 -4.56
CA GLN A 28 10.99 -10.23 -4.25
C GLN A 28 10.00 -10.62 -5.37
N GLY A 29 9.96 -9.87 -6.49
CA GLY A 29 9.10 -10.17 -7.64
C GLY A 29 7.63 -9.80 -7.46
N MET A 30 7.29 -9.08 -6.38
CA MET A 30 5.91 -8.68 -6.07
C MET A 30 5.41 -7.53 -6.96
N LEU A 31 6.34 -6.70 -7.43
CA LEU A 31 6.02 -5.47 -8.17
C LEU A 31 6.29 -5.60 -9.66
N ALA A 32 5.67 -4.72 -10.45
CA ALA A 32 6.08 -4.47 -11.84
C ALA A 32 7.16 -3.38 -11.85
N GLY A 33 8.02 -3.34 -12.88
CA GLY A 33 9.06 -2.31 -12.98
C GLY A 33 8.51 -0.86 -13.03
N SER A 34 7.24 -0.69 -13.35
CA SER A 34 6.55 0.61 -13.29
C SER A 34 6.08 1.02 -11.89
N ALA A 35 6.20 0.15 -10.88
CA ALA A 35 5.70 0.40 -9.52
C ALA A 35 6.45 1.53 -8.83
N MET A 36 7.78 1.56 -8.94
CA MET A 36 8.61 2.66 -8.41
C MET A 36 8.27 4.00 -9.07
N ILE A 37 8.00 4.00 -10.38
CA ILE A 37 7.56 5.19 -11.11
C ILE A 37 6.19 5.66 -10.56
N ALA A 38 5.26 4.73 -10.33
CA ALA A 38 3.97 5.05 -9.75
C ALA A 38 4.07 5.62 -8.33
N HIS A 39 4.96 5.08 -7.51
CA HIS A 39 5.23 5.60 -6.17
C HIS A 39 5.82 7.00 -6.20
N GLY A 40 6.82 7.25 -7.06
CA GLY A 40 7.41 8.59 -7.20
C GLY A 40 6.40 9.66 -7.64
N ARG A 41 5.41 9.29 -8.48
CA ARG A 41 4.28 10.20 -8.79
C ARG A 41 3.43 10.50 -7.56
N GLY A 42 3.17 9.49 -6.72
CA GLY A 42 2.44 9.66 -5.46
C GLY A 42 3.19 10.58 -4.49
N GLU A 43 4.49 10.35 -4.30
CA GLU A 43 5.32 11.21 -3.46
C GLU A 43 5.31 12.66 -3.94
N ALA A 44 5.40 12.91 -5.26
CA ALA A 44 5.34 14.27 -5.79
C ALA A 44 4.06 15.03 -5.37
N PHE A 45 2.89 14.34 -5.36
CA PHE A 45 1.66 14.93 -4.82
C PHE A 45 1.69 15.06 -3.30
N ASP A 46 2.27 14.09 -2.58
CA ASP A 46 2.38 14.12 -1.13
C ASP A 46 3.19 15.33 -0.65
N TYR A 47 4.28 15.67 -1.34
CA TYR A 47 5.04 16.91 -1.12
C TYR A 47 4.16 18.16 -1.27
N LEU A 48 3.29 18.22 -2.30
CA LEU A 48 2.39 19.35 -2.53
C LEU A 48 1.29 19.44 -1.46
N LEU A 49 0.89 18.31 -0.87
CA LEU A 49 -0.13 18.22 0.17
C LEU A 49 0.44 18.36 1.59
N GLY A 50 1.77 18.49 1.72
CA GLY A 50 2.45 18.65 3.00
C GLY A 50 2.65 17.34 3.78
N GLU A 51 2.64 16.19 3.10
CA GLU A 51 2.96 14.87 3.66
C GLU A 51 2.13 14.50 4.90
N GLN A 52 0.84 14.85 4.83
CA GLN A 52 -0.10 14.65 5.93
C GLN A 52 -1.51 14.33 5.42
N THR A 53 -2.33 13.73 6.29
CA THR A 53 -3.75 13.57 6.02
C THR A 53 -4.49 14.90 6.18
N ILE A 54 -4.83 15.53 5.07
CA ILE A 54 -5.63 16.77 5.02
C ILE A 54 -7.12 16.51 5.36
N ASP A 55 -7.86 17.57 5.72
CA ASP A 55 -9.25 17.46 6.20
C ASP A 55 -10.21 16.85 5.18
N SER A 56 -10.04 17.18 3.89
CA SER A 56 -10.85 16.60 2.82
C SER A 56 -10.61 15.10 2.68
N ALA A 57 -9.35 14.65 2.82
CA ALA A 57 -9.00 13.23 2.81
C ALA A 57 -9.60 12.51 4.01
N ARG A 58 -9.50 13.08 5.22
CA ARG A 58 -10.10 12.52 6.44
C ARG A 58 -11.62 12.38 6.32
N THR A 59 -12.28 13.41 5.79
CA THR A 59 -13.72 13.39 5.54
C THR A 59 -14.09 12.28 4.55
N ALA A 60 -13.37 12.18 3.43
CA ALA A 60 -13.59 11.13 2.43
C ALA A 60 -13.36 9.71 3.01
N THR A 61 -12.34 9.51 3.84
CA THR A 61 -12.08 8.24 4.53
C THR A 61 -13.26 7.82 5.41
N ASN A 62 -13.84 8.74 6.19
CA ASN A 62 -15.00 8.43 7.03
C ASN A 62 -16.23 8.02 6.20
N HIS A 63 -16.48 8.70 5.07
CA HIS A 63 -17.55 8.33 4.15
C HIS A 63 -17.30 6.97 3.49
N ALA A 64 -16.07 6.68 3.07
CA ALA A 64 -15.70 5.39 2.50
C ALA A 64 -15.93 4.25 3.50
N LEU A 65 -15.54 4.45 4.76
CA LEU A 65 -15.79 3.46 5.82
C LEU A 65 -17.29 3.24 6.07
N ALA A 66 -18.10 4.30 6.09
CA ALA A 66 -19.54 4.18 6.23
C ALA A 66 -20.16 3.41 5.04
N ALA A 67 -19.70 3.69 3.81
CA ALA A 67 -20.13 2.98 2.62
C ALA A 67 -19.76 1.48 2.66
N LEU A 68 -18.53 1.15 3.08
CA LEU A 68 -18.08 -0.23 3.24
C LEU A 68 -18.90 -0.98 4.30
N ARG A 69 -19.17 -0.36 5.45
CA ARG A 69 -20.00 -0.96 6.51
C ARG A 69 -21.46 -1.17 6.12
N GLY A 70 -21.98 -0.32 5.23
CA GLY A 70 -23.36 -0.42 4.73
C GLY A 70 -23.52 -1.33 3.50
N ALA A 71 -22.42 -1.79 2.91
CA ALA A 71 -22.46 -2.62 1.72
C ALA A 71 -22.88 -4.07 2.03
N LYS A 72 -23.63 -4.69 1.11
CA LYS A 72 -24.02 -6.11 1.24
C LYS A 72 -22.87 -7.08 0.94
N HIS A 73 -22.03 -6.73 -0.03
CA HIS A 73 -20.90 -7.55 -0.49
C HIS A 73 -19.68 -6.67 -0.75
N PRO A 74 -19.11 -6.00 0.28
CA PRO A 74 -17.87 -5.26 0.12
C PRO A 74 -16.72 -6.21 -0.22
N VAL A 75 -15.77 -5.74 -1.02
CA VAL A 75 -14.52 -6.43 -1.34
C VAL A 75 -13.39 -5.39 -1.30
N LEU A 76 -12.29 -5.70 -0.61
CA LEU A 76 -11.10 -4.86 -0.65
C LEU A 76 -10.14 -5.39 -1.73
N SER A 77 -9.79 -4.53 -2.68
CA SER A 77 -8.83 -4.88 -3.72
C SER A 77 -7.40 -4.58 -3.27
N LEU A 78 -6.49 -5.51 -3.49
CA LEU A 78 -5.09 -5.42 -3.10
C LEU A 78 -4.19 -5.65 -4.33
N ASN A 79 -3.34 -4.67 -4.63
CA ASN A 79 -2.31 -4.77 -5.66
C ASN A 79 -0.91 -4.89 -5.02
N GLY A 80 0.13 -5.06 -5.84
CA GLY A 80 1.50 -5.22 -5.32
C GLY A 80 2.00 -4.05 -4.46
N ASN A 81 1.68 -2.80 -4.84
CA ASN A 81 2.11 -1.63 -4.06
C ASN A 81 1.41 -1.60 -2.68
N VAL A 82 0.11 -1.94 -2.64
CA VAL A 82 -0.64 -2.04 -1.38
C VAL A 82 -0.07 -3.17 -0.53
N ALA A 83 0.21 -4.34 -1.10
CA ALA A 83 0.82 -5.46 -0.38
C ALA A 83 2.11 -5.05 0.33
N ALA A 84 3.01 -4.38 -0.41
CA ALA A 84 4.33 -3.97 0.08
C ALA A 84 4.30 -2.87 1.15
N LEU A 85 3.30 -1.98 1.12
CA LEU A 85 3.27 -0.78 1.96
C LEU A 85 2.26 -0.85 3.12
N ALA A 86 1.13 -1.51 2.90
CA ALA A 86 -0.03 -1.53 3.79
C ALA A 86 -0.80 -2.87 3.75
N GLY A 87 -0.11 -3.97 3.42
CA GLY A 87 -0.74 -5.29 3.30
C GLY A 87 -1.40 -5.72 4.60
N ARG A 88 -0.66 -5.64 5.72
CA ARG A 88 -1.15 -5.98 7.05
C ARG A 88 -2.36 -5.12 7.46
N GLU A 89 -2.29 -3.82 7.25
CA GLU A 89 -3.35 -2.87 7.59
C GLU A 89 -4.61 -3.13 6.76
N THR A 90 -4.45 -3.51 5.49
CA THR A 90 -5.56 -3.90 4.60
C THR A 90 -6.23 -5.18 5.08
N LEU A 91 -5.46 -6.19 5.51
CA LEU A 91 -6.01 -7.43 6.05
C LEU A 91 -6.75 -7.20 7.38
N LEU A 92 -6.20 -6.36 8.27
CA LEU A 92 -6.87 -5.97 9.51
C LEU A 92 -8.18 -5.23 9.25
N LEU A 93 -8.19 -4.31 8.28
CA LEU A 93 -9.43 -3.64 7.87
C LEU A 93 -10.45 -4.63 7.32
N ALA A 94 -10.01 -5.59 6.50
CA ALA A 94 -10.87 -6.64 5.95
C ALA A 94 -11.48 -7.52 7.05
N GLU A 95 -10.68 -7.89 8.04
CA GLU A 95 -11.12 -8.63 9.23
C GLU A 95 -12.16 -7.83 10.02
N MET A 96 -11.91 -6.54 10.29
CA MET A 96 -12.87 -5.69 11.00
C MET A 96 -14.18 -5.49 10.24
N LEU A 97 -14.13 -5.47 8.90
CA LEU A 97 -15.30 -5.34 8.03
C LEU A 97 -15.96 -6.69 7.69
N GLN A 98 -15.34 -7.81 8.07
CA GLN A 98 -15.75 -9.16 7.70
C GLN A 98 -15.97 -9.31 6.19
N CYS A 99 -15.04 -8.77 5.39
CA CYS A 99 -15.12 -8.76 3.94
C CYS A 99 -13.93 -9.46 3.28
N PRO A 100 -14.11 -10.08 2.10
CA PRO A 100 -13.00 -10.68 1.36
C PRO A 100 -12.01 -9.63 0.86
N VAL A 101 -10.76 -10.07 0.72
CA VAL A 101 -9.70 -9.34 0.02
C VAL A 101 -9.42 -10.04 -1.30
N GLU A 102 -9.36 -9.28 -2.38
CA GLU A 102 -9.03 -9.77 -3.72
C GLU A 102 -7.68 -9.22 -4.18
N ILE A 103 -6.72 -10.12 -4.46
CA ILE A 103 -5.50 -9.72 -5.14
C ILE A 103 -5.81 -9.41 -6.61
N ASN A 104 -5.74 -8.12 -6.96
CA ASN A 104 -6.03 -7.63 -8.30
C ASN A 104 -4.82 -6.86 -8.85
N ILE A 105 -4.15 -7.46 -9.84
CA ILE A 105 -2.91 -6.93 -10.42
C ILE A 105 -3.01 -6.83 -11.94
N PHE A 106 -2.53 -5.71 -12.49
CA PHE A 106 -2.57 -5.44 -13.94
C PHE A 106 -1.67 -6.41 -14.73
N TYR A 107 -0.42 -6.57 -14.29
CA TYR A 107 0.52 -7.52 -14.88
C TYR A 107 0.48 -8.84 -14.13
N ARG A 108 -0.50 -9.69 -14.42
CA ARG A 108 -0.66 -10.97 -13.72
C ARG A 108 0.31 -12.02 -14.24
N THR A 109 1.13 -12.57 -13.33
CA THR A 109 1.92 -13.78 -13.58
C THR A 109 1.77 -14.74 -12.40
N PRO A 110 1.86 -16.07 -12.60
CA PRO A 110 1.82 -17.04 -11.50
C PRO A 110 2.87 -16.77 -10.42
N GLN A 111 4.08 -16.36 -10.83
CA GLN A 111 5.18 -16.04 -9.93
C GLN A 111 4.86 -14.82 -9.05
N ARG A 112 4.31 -13.76 -9.64
CA ARG A 112 3.93 -12.56 -8.89
C ARG A 112 2.77 -12.83 -7.95
N MET A 113 1.76 -13.59 -8.40
CA MET A 113 0.66 -14.01 -7.52
C MET A 113 1.16 -14.82 -6.33
N LYS A 114 2.09 -15.76 -6.56
CA LYS A 114 2.69 -16.56 -5.49
C LYS A 114 3.46 -15.67 -4.50
N ALA A 115 4.32 -14.77 -4.98
CA ALA A 115 5.08 -13.85 -4.14
C ALA A 115 4.16 -12.96 -3.27
N LEU A 116 3.05 -12.47 -3.84
CA LEU A 116 2.07 -11.67 -3.09
C LEU A 116 1.34 -12.50 -2.02
N LEU A 117 0.97 -13.75 -2.34
CA LEU A 117 0.31 -14.64 -1.39
C LEU A 117 1.23 -15.11 -0.26
N GLU A 118 2.53 -15.26 -0.52
CA GLU A 118 3.52 -15.64 0.50
C GLU A 118 3.88 -14.45 1.43
N HIS A 119 3.66 -13.22 0.97
CA HIS A 119 3.95 -12.00 1.75
C HIS A 119 2.83 -11.62 2.73
N LEU A 120 1.57 -11.90 2.36
CA LEU A 120 0.36 -11.54 3.11
C LEU A 120 0.01 -12.61 4.15
#